data_AF-A0A7X6AUM3-F1
#
_entry.id   AF-A0A7X6AUM3-F1
#
_cell.length_a   1.000
_cell.length_b   1.000
_cell.length_c   1.000
_cell.angle_alpha   90.00
_cell.angle_beta   90.00
_cell.angle_gamma   90.00
#
_symmetry.space_group_name_H-M   'P 1'
#
loop_
_entity.id
_entity.type
_entity.pdbx_description
1 polymer ?
#
loop_
_entity_poly.entity_id
_entity_poly.type
_entity_poly.pdbx_seq_one_letter_code
_entity_poly.pdbx_strand_id
1 'polypeptide(L)' 'ARKANVAGAFRATGAATAALSGAHCLLVDDVLTTGATATECARTLVAAGARCASIVTFARALDTRRLTAT' A
#
# COMPACT_ATOMS: atom_id res chain seq x y z
N ALA A 1 -6.17 -15.34 3.07
CA ALA A 1 -7.25 -14.84 2.19
C ALA A 1 -6.94 -13.45 1.59
N ARG A 2 -6.86 -12.36 2.37
CA ARG A 2 -6.80 -10.99 1.79
C ARG A 2 -5.60 -10.69 0.88
N LYS A 3 -4.39 -11.16 1.20
CA LYS A 3 -3.19 -10.93 0.36
C LYS A 3 -3.31 -11.56 -1.05
N ALA A 4 -3.81 -12.79 -1.13
CA ALA A 4 -3.99 -13.48 -2.41
C ALA A 4 -5.02 -12.77 -3.30
N ASN A 5 -6.07 -12.21 -2.70
CA ASN A 5 -7.15 -11.54 -3.44
C ASN A 5 -6.76 -10.16 -4.00
N VAL A 6 -5.60 -9.61 -3.61
CA VAL A 6 -5.17 -8.26 -4.01
C VAL A 6 -3.91 -8.27 -4.87
N ALA A 7 -3.16 -9.38 -4.88
CA ALA A 7 -1.99 -9.51 -5.75
C ALA A 7 -2.36 -9.28 -7.22
N GLY A 8 -1.63 -8.40 -7.89
CA GLY A 8 -1.85 -8.02 -9.29
C GLY A 8 -3.04 -7.10 -9.54
N ALA A 9 -3.75 -6.64 -8.50
CA ALA A 9 -4.95 -5.83 -8.66
C ALA A 9 -4.67 -4.40 -9.16
N PHE A 10 -3.44 -3.91 -9.04
CA PHE A 10 -3.09 -2.52 -9.35
C PHE A 10 -2.08 -2.41 -10.50
N ARG A 11 -2.27 -1.40 -11.36
CA ARG A 11 -1.34 -1.03 -12.43
C ARG A 11 -1.14 0.48 -12.47
N ALA A 12 0.11 0.93 -12.61
CA ALA A 12 0.41 2.32 -12.94
C ALA A 12 0.16 2.55 -14.44
N THR A 13 -0.50 3.66 -14.80
CA THR A 13 -0.81 4.01 -16.20
C THR A 13 0.17 5.07 -16.72
N GLY A 14 0.41 5.05 -18.04
CA GLY A 14 1.55 5.72 -18.68
C GLY A 14 1.64 7.25 -18.52
N ALA A 15 0.54 7.94 -18.23
CA ALA A 15 0.59 9.38 -17.94
C ALA A 15 1.28 9.67 -16.59
N ALA A 16 1.23 8.74 -15.64
CA ALA A 16 1.79 8.90 -14.31
C ALA A 16 3.23 8.37 -14.19
N THR A 17 3.66 7.44 -15.05
CA THR A 17 4.96 6.76 -14.92
C THR A 17 6.16 7.70 -15.00
N ALA A 18 6.09 8.77 -15.81
CA ALA A 18 7.15 9.78 -15.85
C ALA A 18 7.32 10.50 -14.50
N ALA A 19 6.21 10.79 -13.81
CA ALA A 19 6.22 11.45 -12.50
C ALA A 19 6.65 10.51 -11.35
N LEU A 20 6.63 9.19 -11.57
CA LEU A 20 7.02 8.21 -10.56
C LEU A 20 8.54 8.03 -10.48
N SER A 21 9.30 8.34 -11.54
CA SER A 21 10.75 8.10 -11.57
C SER A 21 11.48 8.79 -10.40
N GLY A 22 12.00 7.99 -9.46
CA GLY A 22 12.71 8.47 -8.28
C GLY A 22 11.82 9.09 -7.19
N ALA A 23 10.50 9.13 -7.40
CA ALA A 23 9.56 9.79 -6.50
C ALA A 23 9.42 9.05 -5.16
N HIS A 24 9.11 9.81 -4.12
CA HIS A 24 8.59 9.27 -2.87
C HIS A 24 7.07 9.42 -2.88
N CYS A 25 6.35 8.31 -2.98
CA CYS A 25 4.89 8.32 -3.04
C CYS A 25 4.28 8.26 -1.64
N LEU A 26 3.26 9.08 -1.37
CA LEU A 26 2.40 8.95 -0.20
C LEU A 26 1.09 8.27 -0.60
N LEU A 27 0.87 7.07 -0.09
CA LEU A 27 -0.41 6.38 -0.16
C LEU A 27 -1.33 6.94 0.93
N VAL A 28 -2.56 7.25 0.55
CA VAL A 28 -3.62 7.71 1.47
C VAL A 28 -4.73 6.69 1.44
N ASP A 29 -5.11 6.19 2.62
CA ASP A 29 -6.22 5.25 2.79
C ASP A 29 -7.02 5.64 4.05
N ASP A 30 -8.22 5.12 4.22
CA ASP A 30 -9.03 5.40 5.42
C ASP A 30 -8.59 4.52 6.60
N VAL A 31 -8.56 3.20 6.41
CA VAL A 31 -8.34 2.21 7.46
C VAL A 31 -7.30 1.17 7.03
N LEU A 32 -6.15 1.19 7.71
CA LEU A 32 -5.15 0.14 7.55
C LEU A 32 -5.56 -1.12 8.31
N THR A 33 -5.91 -2.18 7.58
CA THR A 33 -6.19 -3.49 8.17
C THR A 33 -4.92 -4.36 8.18
N THR A 34 -4.91 -5.45 7.41
CA THR A 34 -3.75 -6.34 7.22
C THR A 34 -2.60 -5.71 6.43
N GLY A 35 -2.85 -4.55 5.82
CA GLY A 35 -1.90 -3.88 4.93
C GLY A 35 -1.81 -4.47 3.51
N ALA A 36 -2.61 -5.49 3.17
CA ALA A 36 -2.53 -6.14 1.85
C ALA A 36 -2.69 -5.16 0.67
N THR A 37 -3.66 -4.25 0.75
CA THR A 37 -3.87 -3.18 -0.25
C THR A 37 -2.66 -2.26 -0.35
N ALA A 38 -2.22 -1.71 0.78
CA ALA A 38 -1.08 -0.80 0.85
C ALA A 38 0.21 -1.42 0.30
N THR A 39 0.48 -2.69 0.66
CA THR A 39 1.65 -3.43 0.17
C THR A 39 1.61 -3.60 -1.35
N GLU A 40 0.46 -3.97 -1.91
CA GLU A 40 0.35 -4.14 -3.35
C GLU A 40 0.48 -2.83 -4.10
N CYS A 41 -0.16 -1.75 -3.63
CA CYS A 41 0.01 -0.41 -4.21
C CYS A 41 1.48 0.03 -4.17
N ALA A 42 2.15 -0.13 -3.03
CA ALA A 42 3.57 0.21 -2.89
C ALA A 42 4.44 -0.60 -3.87
N ARG A 43 4.17 -1.91 -4.00
CA ARG A 43 4.87 -2.79 -4.94
C ARG A 43 4.68 -2.31 -6.39
N THR A 44 3.45 -1.97 -6.77
CA THR A 44 3.14 -1.47 -8.11
C THR A 44 3.81 -0.13 -8.40
N LEU A 45 3.86 0.78 -7.43
CA LEU A 45 4.52 2.08 -7.59
C LEU A 45 6.04 1.97 -7.71
N VAL A 46 6.67 1.14 -6.87
CA VAL A 46 8.12 0.88 -6.95
C VAL A 46 8.47 0.19 -8.26
N ALA A 47 7.68 -0.80 -8.70
CA ALA A 47 7.86 -1.44 -10.01
C ALA A 47 7.70 -0.46 -11.19
N ALA A 48 6.96 0.63 -10.99
CA ALA A 48 6.76 1.69 -11.97
C ALA A 48 7.79 2.83 -11.88
N GLY A 49 8.82 2.72 -11.02
CA GLY A 49 9.95 3.66 -10.95
C GLY A 49 10.01 4.52 -9.69
N ALA A 50 9.07 4.40 -8.76
CA ALA A 50 9.14 5.11 -7.47
C ALA A 50 10.30 4.61 -6.62
N ARG A 51 10.97 5.53 -5.92
CA ARG A 51 12.04 5.21 -4.97
C ARG A 51 11.50 4.48 -3.74
N CYS A 52 10.37 4.94 -3.23
CA CYS A 52 9.72 4.36 -2.06
C CYS A 52 8.26 4.83 -1.96
N ALA A 53 7.50 4.16 -1.09
CA ALA A 53 6.15 4.57 -0.71
C ALA A 53 6.02 4.62 0.82
N SER A 54 5.41 5.68 1.34
CA SER A 54 4.88 5.76 2.71
C SER A 54 3.37 5.67 2.69
N ILE A 55 2.75 5.32 3.81
CA ILE A 55 1.29 5.33 3.94
C ILE A 55 0.86 6.21 5.11
N VAL A 56 -0.22 6.97 4.90
CA VAL A 56 -1.01 7.62 5.94
C VAL A 56 -2.42 7.07 5.91
N THR A 57 -2.95 6.72 7.09
CA THR A 57 -4.32 6.24 7.26
C THR A 57 -4.97 6.90 8.46
N PHE A 58 -6.29 7.10 8.42
CA PHE A 58 -7.03 7.64 9.55
C PHE A 58 -7.06 6.67 10.74
N ALA A 59 -7.27 5.38 10.48
CA ALA A 59 -7.31 4.36 11.53
C ALA A 59 -6.52 3.10 11.18
N ARG A 60 -6.19 2.30 12.19
CA ARG A 60 -5.60 0.97 12.02
C ARG A 60 -6.42 -0.08 12.76
N ALA A 61 -6.90 -1.08 12.03
CA ALA A 61 -7.53 -2.23 12.64
C ALA A 61 -6.45 -3.18 13.18
N LEU A 62 -6.44 -3.38 14.50
CA LEU A 62 -5.56 -4.32 15.18
C LEU A 62 -6.26 -5.66 15.35
N ASP A 63 -5.50 -6.75 15.24
CA ASP A 63 -5.99 -8.07 15.62
C ASP A 63 -6.20 -8.09 17.14
N THR A 64 -7.44 -8.37 17.58
CA THR A 64 -7.82 -8.41 19.00
C THR A 64 -7.02 -9.42 19.79
N ARG A 65 -6.49 -10.48 19.15
CA ARG A 65 -5.57 -11.44 19.79
C ARG A 65 -4.24 -10.83 20.23
N ARG A 66 -3.85 -9.70 19.65
CA ARG A 66 -2.65 -8.95 20.04
C ARG A 66 -2.92 -7.89 21.12
N LEU A 67 -4.18 -7.56 21.39
CA LEU A 67 -4.58 -6.57 22.38
C LEU A 67 -4.77 -7.18 23.78
N THR A 68 -5.15 -8.47 23.86
CA THR A 68 -5.39 -9.19 25.12
C THR A 68 -4.19 -10.00 25.62
N ALA A 69 -3.04 -9.92 24.95
CA ALA A 69 -1.81 -10.60 25.33
C ALA A 69 -0.90 -9.77 26.27
N THR A 70 -1.49 -8.83 27.01
CA THR A 70 -0.81 -7.98 28.00
C THR A 70 -1.38 -8.29 29.38
#